data_AF-A0A535IGD3-F1
#
_entry.id   AF-A0A535IGD3-F1
#
_cell.length_a   1.000
_cell.length_b   1.000
_cell.length_c   1.000
_cell.angle_alpha   90.00
_cell.angle_beta   90.00
_cell.angle_gamma   90.00
#
_symmetry.space_group_name_H-M   'P 1'
#
loop_
_entity.id
_entity.type
_entity.pdbx_description
1 polymer ?
#
loop_
_entity_poly.entity_id
_entity_poly.type
_entity_poly.pdbx_seq_one_letter_code
_entity_poly.pdbx_strand_id
1 'polypeptide(L)'
;MPKAAIDLDGFFGLNPMLSPFKEIYDAKRLAIVHAAGSPDPSHSHFDAMDFMERGTPGEKSIPTGWLARYLQTAASTNKSPFRAVGMGSILQASLRGPVPATALASIAQFHLNGNPQEIAKFQQSLASLYQGNNFLEQEGTQTLDAIDMLAKITGSKYEPANGAKYPDNSN
;
A
#
# COMPACT_ATOMS: atom_id res chain seq x y z
N MET A 1 17.73 34.57 -10.28
CA MET A 1 17.37 34.61 -8.85
C MET A 1 17.13 33.18 -8.38
N PRO A 2 17.77 32.69 -7.30
CA PRO A 2 17.37 31.40 -6.73
C PRO A 2 15.89 31.51 -6.31
N LYS A 3 15.06 30.54 -6.70
CA LYS A 3 13.63 30.54 -6.37
C LYS A 3 13.49 30.48 -4.85
N ALA A 4 12.93 31.52 -4.25
CA ALA A 4 12.58 31.54 -2.83
C ALA A 4 11.63 30.36 -2.52
N ALA A 5 11.63 29.90 -1.28
CA ALA A 5 10.70 28.86 -0.84
C ALA A 5 9.25 29.29 -1.11
N ILE A 6 8.40 28.33 -1.46
CA ILE A 6 6.96 28.56 -1.64
C ILE A 6 6.36 28.70 -0.25
N ASP A 7 5.92 29.91 0.10
CA ASP A 7 5.36 30.22 1.42
C ASP A 7 4.13 29.36 1.73
N LEU A 8 4.09 28.83 2.95
CA LEU A 8 2.96 28.04 3.46
C LEU A 8 2.09 28.87 4.40
N ASP A 9 2.70 29.60 5.34
CA ASP A 9 2.00 30.27 6.45
C ASP A 9 2.71 31.55 6.95
N GLY A 10 3.70 32.07 6.22
CA GLY A 10 4.53 33.20 6.62
C GLY A 10 5.73 32.83 7.49
N PHE A 11 5.90 31.55 7.86
CA PHE A 11 7.05 31.04 8.61
C PHE A 11 7.72 29.84 7.92
N PHE A 12 6.93 28.87 7.48
CA PHE A 12 7.42 27.70 6.74
C PHE A 12 7.28 27.89 5.23
N GLY A 13 8.17 27.25 4.47
CA GLY A 13 8.10 27.23 3.01
C GLY A 13 8.51 25.89 2.41
N LEU A 14 7.87 25.52 1.30
CA LEU A 14 8.23 24.35 0.52
C LEU A 14 9.38 24.65 -0.44
N ASN A 15 10.26 23.67 -0.64
CA ASN A 15 11.17 23.70 -1.78
C ASN A 15 10.35 23.82 -3.08
N PRO A 16 10.75 24.63 -4.08
CA PRO A 16 10.03 24.75 -5.35
C PRO A 16 9.75 23.41 -6.08
N MET A 17 10.59 22.39 -5.88
CA MET A 17 10.37 21.04 -6.42
C MET A 17 9.18 20.31 -5.76
N LEU A 18 8.73 20.77 -4.60
CA LEU A 18 7.55 20.29 -3.88
C LEU A 18 6.31 21.14 -4.20
N SER A 19 6.35 22.01 -5.22
CA SER A 19 5.18 22.81 -5.64
C SER A 19 3.88 22.02 -5.81
N PRO A 20 3.85 20.76 -6.29
CA PRO A 20 2.60 20.00 -6.39
C PRO A 20 1.89 19.76 -5.04
N PHE A 21 2.61 19.84 -3.91
CA PHE A 21 2.02 19.67 -2.59
C PHE A 21 1.29 20.92 -2.07
N LYS A 22 1.53 22.10 -2.68
CA LYS A 22 0.95 23.37 -2.22
C LYS A 22 -0.58 23.34 -2.28
N GLU A 23 -1.14 22.81 -3.35
CA GLU A 23 -2.60 22.69 -3.52
C GLU A 23 -3.23 21.81 -2.44
N ILE A 24 -2.58 20.68 -2.11
CA ILE A 24 -3.07 19.74 -1.09
C ILE A 24 -2.96 20.36 0.32
N TYR A 25 -1.89 21.12 0.57
CA TYR A 25 -1.71 21.89 1.79
C TYR A 25 -2.79 22.97 1.95
N ASP A 26 -3.02 23.78 0.92
CA ASP A 26 -4.02 24.86 0.93
C ASP A 26 -5.44 24.31 1.12
N ALA A 27 -5.73 23.15 0.54
CA ALA A 27 -6.98 22.42 0.74
C ALA A 27 -7.14 21.82 2.16
N LYS A 28 -6.16 22.00 3.05
CA LYS A 28 -6.08 21.40 4.39
C LYS A 28 -6.14 19.88 4.39
N ARG A 29 -5.60 19.26 3.34
CA ARG A 29 -5.51 17.80 3.17
C ARG A 29 -4.11 17.25 3.38
N LEU A 30 -3.16 18.11 3.74
CA LEU A 30 -1.78 17.77 4.10
C LEU A 30 -1.39 18.53 5.37
N ALA A 31 -0.81 17.82 6.33
CA ALA A 31 -0.16 18.39 7.51
C ALA A 31 1.34 18.02 7.48
N ILE A 32 2.19 18.98 7.84
CA ILE A 32 3.64 18.79 7.90
C ILE A 32 4.05 18.88 9.36
N VAL A 33 4.71 17.84 9.87
CA VAL A 33 5.30 17.82 11.21
C VAL A 33 6.80 18.09 11.05
N HIS A 34 7.24 19.26 11.49
CA HIS A 34 8.66 19.60 11.45
C HIS A 34 9.42 18.98 12.62
N ALA A 35 10.73 18.76 12.45
CA ALA A 35 11.62 18.25 13.50
C ALA A 35 11.16 16.92 14.14
N ALA A 36 10.49 16.06 13.37
CA ALA A 36 10.19 14.69 13.77
C ALA A 36 11.37 13.76 13.44
N GLY A 37 11.66 12.82 14.33
CA GLY A 37 12.73 11.83 14.15
C GLY A 37 12.54 10.62 15.07
N SER A 38 13.26 9.54 14.79
CA SER A 38 13.29 8.37 15.65
C SER A 38 14.02 8.69 16.96
N PRO A 39 13.50 8.27 18.13
CA PRO A 39 14.22 8.39 19.39
C PRO A 39 15.35 7.36 19.54
N ASP A 40 15.50 6.43 18.58
CA ASP A 40 16.52 5.39 18.59
C ASP A 40 17.94 6.00 18.47
N PRO A 41 18.84 5.74 19.43
CA PRO A 41 20.23 6.22 19.36
C PRO A 41 21.10 5.39 18.42
N SER A 42 20.60 4.29 17.87
CA SER A 42 21.34 3.46 16.91
C SER A 42 21.67 4.24 15.64
N HIS A 43 22.91 4.09 15.16
CA HIS A 43 23.32 4.56 13.83
C HIS A 43 23.12 3.48 12.74
N SER A 44 22.49 2.35 13.09
CA SER A 44 22.20 1.27 12.14
C SER A 44 20.99 1.62 11.27
N HIS A 45 21.21 1.66 9.96
CA HIS A 45 20.13 1.86 8.98
C HIS A 45 19.12 0.69 9.02
N PHE A 46 19.59 -0.53 9.28
CA PHE A 46 18.71 -1.71 9.39
C PHE A 46 17.77 -1.60 10.59
N ASP A 47 18.29 -1.13 11.73
CA ASP A 47 17.47 -0.99 12.94
C ASP A 47 16.46 0.15 12.79
N ALA A 48 16.90 1.29 12.24
CA ALA A 48 16.01 2.41 11.97
C ALA A 48 14.88 1.99 11.01
N MET A 49 15.19 1.27 9.94
CA MET A 49 14.18 0.76 9.01
C MET A 49 13.23 -0.22 9.70
N ASP A 50 13.75 -1.18 10.47
CA ASP A 50 12.94 -2.17 11.18
C ASP A 50 11.99 -1.50 12.19
N PHE A 51 12.47 -0.50 12.94
CA PHE A 51 11.65 0.26 13.87
C PHE A 51 10.58 1.12 13.18
N MET A 52 10.88 1.71 12.02
CA MET A 52 9.89 2.47 11.24
C MET A 52 8.82 1.56 10.64
N GLU A 53 9.20 0.38 10.14
CA GLU A 53 8.26 -0.60 9.60
C GLU A 53 7.39 -1.21 10.71
N ARG A 54 7.97 -1.52 11.86
CA ARG A 54 7.22 -2.13 12.98
C ARG A 54 6.49 -1.13 13.85
N GLY A 55 6.93 0.13 13.90
CA GLY A 55 6.43 1.16 14.81
C GLY A 55 6.70 0.83 16.28
N THR A 56 7.83 0.19 16.59
CA THR A 56 8.20 -0.26 17.95
C THR A 56 9.66 0.09 18.29
N PRO A 57 10.03 1.40 18.38
CA PRO A 57 11.40 1.80 18.64
C PRO A 57 11.96 1.16 19.93
N GLY A 58 13.13 0.53 19.82
CA GLY A 58 13.78 -0.15 20.94
C GLY A 58 13.26 -1.56 21.25
N GLU A 59 12.19 -2.02 20.60
CA GLU A 59 11.60 -3.34 20.81
C GLU A 59 11.54 -4.13 19.48
N LYS A 60 12.43 -5.11 19.33
CA LYS A 60 12.58 -5.92 18.11
C LYS A 60 11.81 -7.26 18.16
N SER A 61 11.28 -7.64 19.32
CA SER A 61 10.57 -8.92 19.49
C SER A 61 9.17 -8.92 18.87
N ILE A 62 8.57 -7.74 18.64
CA ILE A 62 7.25 -7.63 18.03
C ILE A 62 7.37 -7.95 16.54
N PRO A 63 6.80 -9.08 16.04
CA PRO A 63 7.03 -9.54 14.68
C PRO A 63 6.09 -8.91 13.65
N THR A 64 5.16 -8.06 14.09
CA THR A 64 4.12 -7.46 13.23
C THR A 64 4.44 -6.02 12.88
N GLY A 65 4.02 -5.61 11.69
CA GLY A 65 4.08 -4.22 11.25
C GLY A 65 3.02 -3.33 11.90
N TRP A 66 3.29 -2.03 11.98
CA TRP A 66 2.34 -1.10 12.62
C TRP A 66 1.03 -0.96 11.84
N LEU A 67 1.09 -0.95 10.49
CA LEU A 67 -0.10 -0.92 9.65
C LEU A 67 -0.91 -2.20 9.82
N ALA A 68 -0.26 -3.36 9.91
CA ALA A 68 -0.96 -4.62 10.14
C ALA A 68 -1.70 -4.66 11.48
N ARG A 69 -1.15 -4.04 12.52
CA ARG A 69 -1.84 -3.87 13.81
C ARG A 69 -3.01 -2.88 13.71
N TYR A 70 -2.83 -1.77 13.00
CA TYR A 70 -3.93 -0.85 12.73
C TYR A 70 -5.08 -1.53 11.95
N LEU A 71 -4.76 -2.34 10.94
CA LEU A 71 -5.76 -3.07 10.18
C LEU A 71 -6.55 -4.07 11.02
N GLN A 72 -6.00 -4.59 12.12
CA GLN A 72 -6.75 -5.44 13.06
C GLN A 72 -7.83 -4.65 13.79
N THR A 73 -7.57 -3.39 14.17
CA THR A 73 -8.58 -2.56 14.85
C THR A 73 -9.69 -2.12 13.91
N ALA A 74 -9.41 -2.05 12.60
CA ALA A 74 -10.39 -1.72 11.56
C ALA A 74 -10.99 -2.96 10.84
N ALA A 75 -10.60 -4.18 11.20
CA ALA A 75 -10.89 -5.40 10.44
C ALA A 75 -12.40 -5.73 10.35
N SER A 76 -13.20 -5.32 11.33
CA SER A 76 -14.65 -5.57 11.36
C SER A 76 -15.43 -4.70 10.36
N THR A 77 -14.83 -3.63 9.85
CA THR A 77 -15.54 -2.63 9.05
C THR A 77 -15.62 -2.98 7.56
N ASN A 78 -14.69 -3.80 7.05
CA ASN A 78 -14.63 -4.14 5.62
C ASN A 78 -13.95 -5.51 5.42
N LYS A 79 -14.62 -6.42 4.71
CA LYS A 79 -14.12 -7.79 4.41
C LYS A 79 -13.40 -7.91 3.06
N SER A 80 -13.20 -6.80 2.34
CA SER A 80 -12.56 -6.79 1.02
C SER A 80 -11.16 -7.42 1.07
N PRO A 81 -10.76 -8.20 0.05
CA PRO A 81 -9.38 -8.66 -0.08
C PRO A 81 -8.38 -7.50 -0.26
N PHE A 82 -8.83 -6.32 -0.73
CA PHE A 82 -8.00 -5.12 -0.92
C PHE A 82 -8.04 -4.13 0.24
N ARG A 83 -8.15 -4.62 1.49
CA ARG A 83 -8.09 -3.75 2.69
C ARG A 83 -6.77 -3.01 2.82
N ALA A 84 -5.69 -3.63 2.36
CA ALA A 84 -4.40 -2.99 2.20
C ALA A 84 -3.65 -3.61 1.02
N VAL A 85 -2.93 -2.77 0.31
CA VAL A 85 -2.11 -3.17 -0.83
C VAL A 85 -0.68 -2.70 -0.58
N GLY A 86 0.26 -3.65 -0.62
CA GLY A 86 1.68 -3.37 -0.69
C GLY A 86 2.10 -3.22 -2.14
N MET A 87 2.77 -2.13 -2.50
CA MET A 87 3.27 -1.95 -3.87
C MET A 87 4.60 -2.70 -4.03
N GLY A 88 4.69 -3.60 -5.00
CA GLY A 88 5.87 -4.43 -5.27
C GLY A 88 5.59 -5.93 -5.20
N SER A 89 6.66 -6.73 -5.35
CA SER A 89 6.58 -8.20 -5.34
C SER A 89 6.65 -8.82 -3.94
N ILE A 90 7.10 -8.06 -2.94
CA ILE A 90 7.24 -8.52 -1.55
C ILE A 90 6.45 -7.59 -0.65
N LEU A 91 5.65 -8.17 0.24
CA LEU A 91 4.91 -7.40 1.24
C LEU A 91 5.87 -6.73 2.23
N GLN A 92 5.71 -5.42 2.38
CA GLN A 92 6.45 -4.58 3.32
C GLN A 92 6.24 -5.06 4.76
N ALA A 93 7.27 -4.95 5.60
CA ALA A 93 7.20 -5.41 6.98
C ALA A 93 6.09 -4.70 7.79
N SER A 94 5.83 -3.42 7.50
CA SER A 94 4.72 -2.64 8.07
C SER A 94 3.33 -3.25 7.83
N LEU A 95 3.14 -3.99 6.74
CA LEU A 95 1.88 -4.66 6.41
C LEU A 95 1.83 -6.13 6.85
N ARG A 96 2.92 -6.70 7.37
CA ARG A 96 2.93 -8.09 7.84
C ARG A 96 2.22 -8.24 9.18
N GLY A 97 1.20 -9.08 9.23
CA GLY A 97 0.55 -9.46 10.48
C GLY A 97 -0.68 -10.35 10.26
N PRO A 98 -1.51 -10.52 11.30
CA PRO A 98 -2.69 -11.39 11.29
C PRO A 98 -3.77 -11.01 10.29
N VAL A 99 -3.76 -9.76 9.83
CA VAL A 99 -4.62 -9.31 8.75
C VAL A 99 -3.86 -9.48 7.44
N PRO A 100 -4.37 -10.31 6.51
CA PRO A 100 -3.76 -10.43 5.20
C PRO A 100 -3.82 -9.13 4.40
N ALA A 101 -2.77 -8.88 3.63
CA ALA A 101 -2.64 -7.75 2.72
C ALA A 101 -2.05 -8.25 1.39
N THR A 102 -2.53 -7.71 0.28
CA THR A 102 -2.10 -8.15 -1.06
C THR A 102 -0.90 -7.36 -1.53
N ALA A 103 0.16 -8.04 -1.99
CA ALA A 103 1.26 -7.38 -2.69
C ALA A 103 0.95 -7.30 -4.20
N LEU A 104 0.98 -6.09 -4.77
CA LEU A 104 0.74 -5.84 -6.19
C LEU A 104 1.92 -5.08 -6.79
N ALA A 105 2.62 -5.70 -7.75
CA ALA A 105 3.65 -5.00 -8.52
C ALA A 105 3.03 -3.96 -9.47
N SER A 106 1.85 -4.26 -10.01
CA SER A 106 1.07 -3.34 -10.82
C SER A 106 -0.41 -3.72 -10.79
N ILE A 107 -1.28 -2.74 -10.59
CA ILE A 107 -2.74 -2.91 -10.69
C ILE A 107 -3.13 -3.36 -12.11
N ALA A 108 -2.45 -2.82 -13.13
CA ALA A 108 -2.73 -3.11 -14.52
C ALA A 108 -2.32 -4.53 -14.95
N GLN A 109 -1.42 -5.19 -14.22
CA GLN A 109 -0.92 -6.54 -14.53
C GLN A 109 -1.57 -7.63 -13.67
N PHE A 110 -2.37 -7.26 -12.68
CA PHE A 110 -3.04 -8.20 -11.81
C PHE A 110 -4.37 -8.66 -12.41
N HIS A 111 -4.27 -9.42 -13.50
CA HIS A 111 -5.37 -10.07 -14.18
C HIS A 111 -4.91 -11.40 -14.76
N LEU A 112 -5.81 -12.38 -14.80
CA LEU A 112 -5.56 -13.62 -15.53
C LEU A 112 -5.68 -13.31 -17.03
N ASN A 113 -4.60 -13.53 -17.77
CA ASN A 113 -4.57 -13.37 -19.21
C ASN A 113 -5.02 -14.67 -19.90
N GLY A 114 -5.98 -14.60 -20.82
CA GLY A 114 -6.48 -15.77 -21.54
C GLY A 114 -7.94 -15.68 -21.98
N ASN A 115 -8.48 -16.79 -22.48
CA ASN A 115 -9.90 -16.89 -22.84
C ASN A 115 -10.76 -16.82 -21.56
N PRO A 116 -11.76 -15.91 -21.47
CA PRO A 116 -12.60 -15.76 -20.28
C PRO A 116 -13.27 -17.05 -19.80
N GLN A 117 -13.68 -17.94 -20.72
CA GLN A 117 -14.30 -19.21 -20.36
C GLN A 117 -13.32 -20.20 -19.73
N GLU A 118 -12.05 -20.17 -20.17
CA GLU A 118 -10.99 -21.00 -19.62
C GLU A 118 -10.52 -20.47 -18.26
N ILE A 119 -10.42 -19.14 -18.12
CA ILE A 119 -10.13 -18.48 -16.84
C ILE A 119 -11.20 -18.84 -15.81
N ALA A 120 -12.48 -18.75 -16.16
CA ALA A 120 -13.56 -19.10 -15.25
C ALA A 120 -13.48 -20.57 -14.80
N LYS A 121 -13.23 -21.50 -15.72
CA LYS A 121 -13.03 -22.93 -15.39
C LYS A 121 -11.81 -23.15 -14.50
N PHE A 122 -10.72 -22.44 -14.77
CA PHE A 122 -9.48 -22.52 -14.00
C PHE A 122 -9.67 -21.98 -12.57
N GLN A 123 -10.31 -20.81 -12.42
CA GLN A 123 -10.68 -20.25 -11.13
C GLN A 123 -11.60 -21.17 -10.34
N GLN A 124 -12.60 -21.79 -11.00
CA GLN A 124 -13.53 -22.71 -10.36
C GLN A 124 -12.84 -24.00 -9.90
N SER A 125 -11.87 -24.50 -10.68
CA SER A 125 -11.02 -25.62 -10.31
C SER A 125 -10.11 -25.28 -9.13
N LEU A 126 -9.44 -24.12 -9.16
CA LEU A 126 -8.61 -23.63 -8.05
C LEU A 126 -9.42 -23.41 -6.78
N ALA A 127 -10.59 -22.79 -6.87
CA ALA A 127 -11.49 -22.59 -5.73
C ALA A 127 -11.92 -23.93 -5.12
N SER A 128 -12.09 -24.98 -5.93
CA SER A 128 -12.40 -26.32 -5.43
C SER A 128 -11.24 -27.01 -4.69
N LEU A 129 -10.00 -26.63 -4.99
CA LEU A 129 -8.80 -27.13 -4.31
C LEU A 129 -8.57 -26.46 -2.95
N TYR A 130 -9.08 -25.25 -2.75
CA TYR A 130 -8.87 -24.44 -1.54
C TYR A 130 -10.10 -24.36 -0.61
N GLN A 131 -11.02 -25.34 -0.64
CA GLN A 131 -12.25 -25.34 0.18
C GLN A 131 -12.06 -25.70 1.67
N GLY A 132 -10.84 -25.84 2.14
CA GLY A 132 -10.54 -26.20 3.53
C GLY A 132 -10.40 -24.98 4.47
N ASN A 133 -9.93 -25.24 5.69
CA ASN A 133 -9.80 -24.25 6.77
C ASN A 133 -8.35 -23.96 7.20
N ASN A 134 -7.34 -24.44 6.47
CA ASN A 134 -5.93 -24.18 6.79
C ASN A 134 -5.44 -22.83 6.22
N PHE A 135 -4.27 -22.38 6.69
CA PHE A 135 -3.70 -21.09 6.30
C PHE A 135 -3.47 -20.96 4.79
N LEU A 136 -2.99 -22.01 4.13
CA LEU A 136 -2.74 -21.99 2.68
C LEU A 136 -4.04 -21.84 1.88
N GLU A 137 -5.13 -22.42 2.36
CA GLU A 137 -6.46 -22.35 1.74
C GLU A 137 -7.09 -20.96 1.91
N GLN A 138 -6.89 -20.31 3.07
CA GLN A 138 -7.33 -18.93 3.29
C GLN A 138 -6.62 -17.93 2.36
N GLU A 139 -5.30 -18.06 2.20
CA GLU A 139 -4.50 -17.25 1.27
C GLU A 139 -4.91 -17.49 -0.20
N GLY A 140 -5.19 -18.76 -0.56
CA GLY A 140 -5.67 -19.13 -1.89
C GLY A 140 -7.03 -18.50 -2.22
N THR A 141 -7.98 -18.55 -1.30
CA THR A 141 -9.31 -17.94 -1.47
C THR A 141 -9.22 -16.43 -1.60
N GLN A 142 -8.43 -15.77 -0.77
CA GLN A 142 -8.23 -14.31 -0.85
C GLN A 142 -7.60 -13.86 -2.16
N THR A 143 -6.67 -14.66 -2.71
CA THR A 143 -6.06 -14.37 -4.01
C THR A 143 -7.09 -14.43 -5.13
N LEU A 144 -7.99 -15.43 -5.11
CA LEU A 144 -9.06 -15.55 -6.12
C LEU A 144 -10.07 -14.40 -6.03
N ASP A 145 -10.47 -14.04 -4.81
CA ASP A 145 -11.37 -12.90 -4.56
C ASP A 145 -10.74 -11.58 -5.04
N ALA A 146 -9.43 -11.40 -4.81
CA ALA A 146 -8.69 -10.24 -5.29
C ALA A 146 -8.71 -10.15 -6.83
N ILE A 147 -8.48 -11.27 -7.53
CA ILE A 147 -8.49 -11.32 -8.99
C ILE A 147 -9.88 -10.96 -9.55
N ASP A 148 -10.95 -11.54 -9.01
CA ASP A 148 -12.33 -11.24 -9.44
C ASP A 148 -12.70 -9.78 -9.22
N MET A 149 -12.33 -9.23 -8.04
CA MET A 149 -12.61 -7.83 -7.73
C MET A 149 -11.81 -6.87 -8.61
N LEU A 150 -10.55 -7.16 -8.94
CA LEU A 150 -9.78 -6.32 -9.87
C LEU A 150 -10.29 -6.42 -11.31
N ALA A 151 -10.69 -7.60 -11.78
CA ALA A 151 -11.27 -7.77 -13.12
C ALA A 151 -12.54 -6.91 -13.32
N LYS A 152 -13.34 -6.74 -12.26
CA LYS A 152 -14.51 -5.84 -12.27
C LYS A 152 -14.13 -4.35 -12.33
N ILE A 153 -12.99 -3.97 -11.75
CA ILE A 153 -12.53 -2.57 -11.68
C ILE A 153 -11.77 -2.15 -12.95
N THR A 154 -10.90 -3.02 -13.46
CA THR A 154 -10.01 -2.74 -14.61
C THR A 154 -10.73 -2.68 -15.96
N GLY A 155 -12.02 -3.03 -16.02
CA GLY A 155 -12.88 -2.75 -17.18
C GLY A 155 -13.03 -1.25 -17.49
N SER A 156 -12.58 -0.37 -16.59
CA SER A 156 -12.60 1.09 -16.75
C SER A 156 -11.17 1.60 -16.95
N LYS A 157 -10.88 2.31 -18.06
CA LYS A 157 -9.59 3.00 -18.23
C LYS A 157 -9.42 4.04 -17.12
N TYR A 158 -8.36 3.91 -16.32
CA TYR A 158 -7.98 4.93 -15.33
C TYR A 158 -7.39 6.14 -16.05
N GLU A 159 -8.01 7.30 -15.90
CA GLU A 159 -7.46 8.59 -16.35
C GLU A 159 -7.01 9.40 -15.12
N PRO A 160 -5.72 9.78 -15.02
CA PRO A 160 -5.24 10.62 -13.93
C PRO A 160 -5.97 11.97 -13.90
N ALA A 161 -6.43 12.39 -12.72
CA ALA A 161 -6.98 13.73 -12.53
C ALA A 161 -5.89 14.82 -12.72
N ASN A 162 -6.34 16.04 -13.02
CA ASN A 162 -5.50 17.25 -13.08
C ASN A 162 -4.32 17.19 -14.09
N GLY A 163 -4.44 16.38 -15.14
CA GLY A 163 -3.42 16.28 -16.19
C GLY A 163 -2.10 15.64 -15.73
N ALA A 164 -2.11 14.93 -14.60
CA ALA A 164 -0.95 14.23 -14.09
C ALA A 164 -0.47 13.17 -15.09
N LYS A 165 0.80 13.25 -15.49
CA LYS A 165 1.45 12.26 -16.34
C LYS A 165 2.35 11.38 -15.48
N TYR A 166 1.87 10.21 -15.11
CA TYR A 166 2.69 9.21 -14.45
C TYR A 166 3.53 8.47 -15.50
N PRO A 167 4.84 8.28 -15.30
CA PRO A 167 5.65 7.46 -16.18
C PRO A 167 5.17 6.00 -16.13
N ASP A 168 5.21 5.33 -17.28
CA ASP A 168 4.78 3.93 -17.41
C ASP A 168 5.75 2.92 -16.77
N ASN A 169 6.85 3.40 -16.19
CA ASN A 169 7.91 2.60 -15.59
C ASN A 169 8.23 3.02 -14.15
N SER A 170 8.15 2.04 -13.26
CA SER A 170 8.74 2.10 -11.91
C SER A 170 10.19 1.64 -12.03
N ASN A 171 11.15 2.57 -12.03
CA ASN A 171 12.56 2.27 -11.76
C ASN A 171 12.84 2.45 -10.27
#